data_AF-A0A955HUK9-F1
#
_entry.id   AF-A0A955HUK9-F1
#
_cell.length_a   1.000
_cell.length_b   1.000
_cell.length_c   1.000
_cell.angle_alpha   90.00
_cell.angle_beta   90.00
_cell.angle_gamma   90.00
#
_symmetry.space_group_name_H-M   'P 1'
#
loop_
_entity.id
_entity.type
_entity.pdbx_description
1 polymer ?
#
loop_
_entity_poly.entity_id
_entity_poly.type
_entity_poly.pdbx_seq_one_letter_code
_entity_poly.pdbx_strand_id
1 'polypeptide(L)'
;ITIVVWNNAVNIAGSIMVGQLVIRLYGDAVLAVITTGLTFGIIIFSEIIPKAIGIHYAEKIGLFAAPFIFLLTTAMLPLIVLLEWVTNLFKRGERKVGTEAQIRSLVTIGRRAGHIESDEGQLIHRAFILNDKTAGDIMTPLKDIIGVNTEDTIGEAWQKVDHEAYSRMPLFGSSVHDIVGMIIKQDVLQALSEKRGGEPVSSISRDILTVRANMRSDELIALFRDKNIHQAVVQDDDKTVGLVTLEDVLEELVGEIEDETDVED
;
A
#
# COMPACT_ATOMS: atom_id res chain seq x y z
N ILE A 1 26.04 15.54 -7.92
CA ILE A 1 27.14 15.75 -8.89
C ILE A 1 28.28 16.54 -8.24
N THR A 2 28.02 17.72 -7.66
CA THR A 2 29.04 18.58 -7.00
C THR A 2 29.99 17.83 -6.05
N ILE A 3 29.45 17.08 -5.08
CA ILE A 3 30.25 16.33 -4.10
C ILE A 3 31.17 15.32 -4.79
N VAL A 4 30.66 14.59 -5.79
CA VAL A 4 31.43 13.57 -6.52
C VAL A 4 32.56 14.22 -7.32
N VAL A 5 32.27 15.33 -8.00
CA VAL A 5 33.27 16.09 -8.77
C VAL A 5 34.39 16.58 -7.86
N TRP A 6 34.05 17.23 -6.75
CA TRP A 6 35.05 17.76 -5.81
C TRP A 6 35.86 16.66 -5.13
N ASN A 7 35.20 15.60 -4.65
CA ASN A 7 35.89 14.48 -4.02
C ASN A 7 36.93 13.87 -4.98
N ASN A 8 36.52 13.59 -6.21
CA ASN A 8 37.41 13.00 -7.22
C ASN A 8 38.51 14.00 -7.63
N ALA A 9 38.18 15.29 -7.80
CA ALA A 9 39.16 16.31 -8.15
C ALA A 9 40.26 16.43 -7.09
N VAL A 10 39.88 16.48 -5.81
CA VAL A 10 40.83 16.56 -4.68
C VAL A 10 41.66 15.28 -4.58
N ASN A 11 41.04 14.10 -4.69
CA ASN A 11 41.77 12.84 -4.61
C ASN A 11 42.78 12.67 -5.77
N ILE A 12 42.40 13.03 -7.00
CA ILE A 12 43.28 12.95 -8.17
C ILE A 12 44.39 14.01 -8.09
N ALA A 13 44.03 15.28 -7.87
CA ALA A 13 45.00 16.36 -7.80
C ALA A 13 45.99 16.16 -6.63
N GLY A 14 45.48 15.76 -5.46
CA GLY A 14 46.29 15.46 -4.30
C GLY A 14 47.27 14.31 -4.56
N SER A 15 46.80 13.22 -5.18
CA SER A 15 47.67 12.09 -5.55
C SER A 15 48.76 12.49 -6.55
N ILE A 16 48.43 13.29 -7.55
CA ILE A 16 49.40 13.81 -8.54
C ILE A 16 50.43 14.71 -7.84
N MET A 17 49.98 15.62 -6.98
CA MET A 17 50.88 16.54 -6.27
C MET A 17 51.84 15.79 -5.35
N VAL A 18 51.35 14.83 -4.58
CA VAL A 18 52.20 14.01 -3.71
C VAL A 18 53.14 13.15 -4.54
N GLY A 19 52.68 12.53 -5.62
CA GLY A 19 53.54 11.77 -6.53
C GLY A 19 54.68 12.61 -7.10
N GLN A 20 54.39 13.82 -7.58
CA GLN A 20 55.42 14.75 -8.06
C GLN A 20 56.39 15.18 -6.96
N LEU A 21 55.90 15.41 -5.73
CA LEU A 21 56.75 15.78 -4.60
C LEU A 21 57.68 14.63 -4.21
N VAL A 22 57.19 13.40 -4.21
CA VAL A 22 57.98 12.19 -3.94
C VAL A 22 59.10 12.03 -4.95
N ILE A 23 58.79 12.17 -6.25
CA ILE A 23 59.80 12.10 -7.32
C ILE A 23 60.88 13.17 -7.10
N ARG A 24 60.49 14.41 -6.76
CA ARG A 24 61.44 15.51 -6.53
C ARG A 24 62.34 15.31 -5.31
N LEU A 25 61.81 14.73 -4.22
CA LEU A 25 62.54 14.62 -2.95
C LEU A 25 63.33 13.32 -2.81
N TYR A 26 62.79 12.21 -3.32
CA TYR A 26 63.30 10.86 -3.07
C TYR A 26 63.61 10.07 -4.35
N GLY A 27 63.33 10.63 -5.53
CA GLY A 27 63.50 9.95 -6.82
C GLY A 27 62.52 8.79 -7.02
N ASP A 28 62.70 8.04 -8.10
CA ASP A 28 61.74 7.01 -8.53
C ASP A 28 61.76 5.75 -7.64
N ALA A 29 62.83 5.54 -6.87
CA ALA A 29 63.07 4.30 -6.13
C ALA A 29 61.99 3.99 -5.07
N VAL A 30 61.41 5.02 -4.45
CA VAL A 30 60.39 4.87 -3.40
C VAL A 30 58.98 5.25 -3.87
N LEU A 31 58.84 5.68 -5.12
CA LEU A 31 57.57 6.19 -5.66
C LEU A 31 56.45 5.16 -5.54
N ALA A 32 56.73 3.90 -5.88
CA ALA A 32 55.75 2.82 -5.81
C ALA A 32 55.24 2.61 -4.38
N VAL A 33 56.15 2.49 -3.41
CA VAL A 33 55.79 2.22 -2.00
C VAL A 33 54.97 3.37 -1.42
N ILE A 34 55.40 4.62 -1.65
CA ILE A 34 54.70 5.79 -1.12
C ILE A 34 53.33 5.98 -1.80
N THR A 35 53.25 5.79 -3.12
CA THR A 35 51.98 5.92 -3.86
C THR A 35 50.98 4.84 -3.46
N THR A 36 51.44 3.61 -3.23
CA THR A 36 50.58 2.53 -2.70
C THR A 36 50.06 2.90 -1.30
N GLY A 37 50.95 3.33 -0.40
CA GLY A 37 50.55 3.76 0.94
C GLY A 37 49.57 4.94 0.92
N LEU A 38 49.81 5.93 0.07
CA LEU A 38 48.93 7.08 -0.12
C LEU A 38 47.55 6.65 -0.64
N THR A 39 47.52 5.76 -1.65
CA THR A 39 46.26 5.24 -2.20
C THR A 39 45.43 4.55 -1.12
N PHE A 40 46.05 3.68 -0.31
CA PHE A 40 45.37 3.07 0.83
C PHE A 40 44.88 4.12 1.84
N GLY A 41 45.69 5.13 2.12
CA GLY A 41 45.33 6.24 3.00
C GLY A 41 44.11 7.01 2.48
N ILE A 42 44.09 7.37 1.19
CA ILE A 42 42.95 8.06 0.57
C ILE A 42 41.70 7.20 0.65
N ILE A 43 41.79 5.91 0.30
CA ILE A 43 40.63 5.01 0.36
C ILE A 43 40.07 4.94 1.78
N ILE A 44 40.91 4.80 2.80
CA ILE A 44 40.43 4.66 4.18
C ILE A 44 39.92 6.01 4.73
N PHE A 45 40.76 7.04 4.69
CA PHE A 45 40.52 8.29 5.40
C PHE A 45 39.76 9.34 4.59
N SER A 46 39.85 9.33 3.26
CA SER A 46 39.11 10.26 2.37
C SER A 46 37.79 9.65 1.90
N GLU A 47 37.73 8.33 1.72
CA GLU A 47 36.54 7.69 1.17
C GLU A 47 35.72 6.88 2.18
N ILE A 48 36.25 5.78 2.71
CA ILE A 48 35.48 4.81 3.49
C ILE A 48 34.97 5.44 4.79
N ILE A 49 35.87 6.00 5.61
CA ILE A 49 35.50 6.55 6.92
C ILE A 49 34.54 7.74 6.76
N PRO A 50 34.81 8.77 5.94
CA PRO A 50 33.90 9.90 5.80
C PRO A 50 32.55 9.52 5.23
N LYS A 51 32.48 8.58 4.26
CA LYS A 51 31.20 8.09 3.73
C LYS A 51 30.42 7.32 4.78
N ALA A 52 31.06 6.47 5.58
CA ALA A 52 30.41 5.73 6.65
C ALA A 52 29.81 6.67 7.72
N ILE A 53 30.58 7.67 8.16
CA ILE A 53 30.11 8.71 9.10
C ILE A 53 28.97 9.51 8.46
N GLY A 54 29.11 9.87 7.19
CA GLY A 54 28.10 10.62 6.43
C GLY A 54 26.75 9.90 6.33
N ILE A 55 26.75 8.57 6.22
CA ILE A 55 25.52 7.77 6.22
C ILE A 55 24.85 7.78 7.60
N HIS A 56 25.63 7.61 8.68
CA HIS A 56 25.08 7.51 10.03
C HIS A 56 24.62 8.86 10.61
N TYR A 57 25.27 9.97 10.22
CA TYR A 57 24.96 11.32 10.72
C TYR A 57 24.49 12.26 9.61
N ALA A 58 23.81 11.70 8.60
CA ALA A 58 23.41 12.39 7.37
C ALA A 58 22.66 13.71 7.63
N GLU A 59 21.73 13.73 8.59
CA GLU A 59 20.94 14.93 8.89
C GLU A 59 21.79 16.07 9.43
N LYS A 60 22.59 15.80 10.48
CA LYS A 60 23.42 16.81 11.13
C LYS A 60 24.53 17.33 10.20
N ILE A 61 25.22 16.41 9.53
CA ILE A 61 26.30 16.76 8.58
C ILE A 61 25.71 17.46 7.36
N GLY A 62 24.56 17.00 6.87
CA GLY A 62 23.86 17.59 5.74
C GLY A 62 23.47 19.05 6.01
N LEU A 63 22.84 19.32 7.16
CA LEU A 63 22.47 20.69 7.56
C LEU A 63 23.70 21.61 7.69
N PHE A 64 24.78 21.11 8.27
CA PHE A 64 26.02 21.87 8.42
C PHE A 64 26.72 22.13 7.08
N ALA A 65 26.79 21.13 6.20
CA ALA A 65 27.48 21.21 4.92
C ALA A 65 26.66 21.93 3.83
N ALA A 66 25.34 22.05 4.00
CA ALA A 66 24.42 22.64 3.04
C ALA A 66 24.86 24.01 2.47
N PRO A 67 25.19 25.04 3.28
CA PRO A 67 25.60 26.35 2.75
C PRO A 67 26.88 26.28 1.90
N PHE A 68 27.85 25.45 2.31
CA PHE A 68 29.10 25.26 1.57
C PHE A 68 28.86 24.52 0.24
N ILE A 69 28.08 23.44 0.27
CA ILE A 69 27.74 22.68 -0.93
C ILE A 69 26.92 23.55 -1.89
N PHE A 70 26.03 24.40 -1.38
CA PHE A 70 25.27 25.33 -2.19
C PHE A 70 26.18 26.33 -2.90
N LEU A 71 27.12 26.95 -2.18
CA LEU A 71 28.10 27.86 -2.76
C LEU A 71 28.94 27.17 -3.86
N LEU A 72 29.46 25.97 -3.58
CA LEU A 72 30.24 25.20 -4.55
C LEU A 72 29.41 24.78 -5.77
N THR A 73 28.13 24.44 -5.56
CA THR A 73 27.21 24.06 -6.64
C THR A 73 26.93 25.25 -7.54
N THR A 74 26.70 26.44 -6.98
CA THR A 74 26.49 27.67 -7.75
C THR A 74 27.75 28.05 -8.54
N ALA A 75 28.94 27.93 -7.95
CA ALA A 75 30.20 28.20 -8.65
C ALA A 75 30.46 27.21 -9.81
N MET A 76 30.06 25.95 -9.66
CA MET A 76 30.25 24.90 -10.67
C MET A 76 29.05 24.69 -11.59
N LEU A 77 28.02 25.53 -11.49
CA LEU A 77 26.77 25.39 -12.25
C LEU A 77 26.97 25.15 -13.76
N PRO A 78 27.83 25.89 -14.50
CA PRO A 78 28.01 25.64 -15.93
C PRO A 78 28.58 24.24 -16.23
N LEU A 79 29.48 23.74 -15.39
CA LEU A 79 30.03 22.39 -15.52
C LEU A 79 28.98 21.32 -15.17
N ILE A 80 28.17 21.57 -14.14
CA ILE A 80 27.11 20.65 -13.73
C ILE A 80 26.07 20.50 -14.84
N VAL A 81 25.66 21.60 -15.48
CA VAL A 81 24.71 21.58 -16.61
C VAL A 81 25.28 20.77 -17.77
N LEU A 82 26.56 20.93 -18.09
CA LEU A 82 27.23 20.14 -19.14
C LEU A 82 27.26 18.65 -18.78
N LEU A 83 27.66 18.30 -17.56
CA LEU A 83 27.68 16.92 -17.08
C LEU A 83 26.28 16.31 -17.08
N GLU A 84 25.28 17.06 -16.67
CA GLU A 84 23.89 16.63 -16.65
C GLU A 84 23.37 16.35 -18.07
N TRP A 85 23.66 17.24 -19.03
CA TRP A 85 23.38 17.01 -20.45
C TRP A 85 23.99 15.69 -20.94
N VAL A 86 25.27 15.44 -20.65
CA VAL A 86 25.92 14.16 -21.00
C VAL A 86 25.22 12.99 -20.33
N THR A 87 24.91 13.06 -19.02
CA THR A 87 24.25 11.95 -18.33
C THR A 87 22.85 11.67 -18.86
N ASN A 88 22.11 12.70 -19.26
CA ASN A 88 20.76 12.55 -19.79
C ASN A 88 20.74 11.87 -21.16
N LEU A 89 21.84 11.90 -21.94
CA LEU A 89 21.98 11.09 -23.16
C LEU A 89 21.97 9.58 -22.86
N PHE A 90 22.39 9.17 -21.66
CA PHE A 90 22.46 7.77 -21.23
C PHE A 90 21.26 7.33 -20.37
N LYS A 91 20.46 8.26 -19.85
CA LYS A 91 19.23 7.95 -19.12
C LYS A 91 18.10 7.67 -20.12
N ARG A 92 18.07 6.46 -20.68
CA ARG A 92 16.89 5.96 -21.40
C ARG A 92 15.94 5.24 -20.43
N GLY A 93 14.71 5.71 -20.36
CA GLY A 93 13.63 5.13 -19.55
C GLY A 93 13.35 5.87 -18.24
N GLU A 94 12.13 5.71 -17.74
CA GLU A 94 11.72 6.20 -16.43
C GLU A 94 12.15 5.21 -15.36
N ARG A 95 12.98 5.64 -14.40
CA ARG A 95 13.23 4.83 -13.20
C ARG A 95 11.96 4.82 -12.36
N LYS A 96 11.23 3.71 -12.36
CA LYS A 96 10.10 3.51 -11.44
C LYS A 96 10.64 3.42 -10.00
N VAL A 97 10.44 4.50 -9.25
CA VAL A 97 10.76 4.59 -7.82
C VAL A 97 9.45 4.43 -7.04
N GLY A 98 9.48 3.66 -5.95
CA GLY A 98 8.32 3.38 -5.12
C GLY A 98 7.39 2.31 -5.69
N THR A 99 7.90 1.37 -6.49
CA THR A 99 7.08 0.23 -6.91
C THR A 99 6.70 -0.64 -5.71
N GLU A 100 5.58 -1.35 -5.79
CA GLU A 100 5.16 -2.28 -4.74
C GLU A 100 6.29 -3.26 -4.33
N ALA A 101 7.00 -3.82 -5.31
CA ALA A 101 8.15 -4.69 -5.05
C ALA A 101 9.27 -4.00 -4.24
N GLN A 102 9.52 -2.71 -4.49
CA GLN A 102 10.49 -1.93 -3.70
C GLN A 102 9.97 -1.69 -2.28
N ILE A 103 8.70 -1.36 -2.12
CA ILE A 103 8.08 -1.16 -0.80
C ILE A 103 8.12 -2.47 0.00
N ARG A 104 7.74 -3.59 -0.61
CA ARG A 104 7.82 -4.94 0.00
C ARG A 104 9.25 -5.29 0.43
N SER A 105 10.25 -4.93 -0.38
CA SER A 105 11.66 -5.09 -0.01
C SER A 105 12.04 -4.24 1.20
N LEU A 106 11.59 -2.97 1.26
CA LEU A 106 11.85 -2.09 2.40
C LEU A 106 11.18 -2.61 3.68
N VAL A 107 9.94 -3.08 3.60
CA VAL A 107 9.25 -3.73 4.74
C VAL A 107 10.04 -4.94 5.23
N THR A 108 10.54 -5.78 4.32
CA THR A 108 11.35 -6.95 4.67
C THR A 108 12.66 -6.56 5.36
N ILE A 109 13.33 -5.52 4.89
CA ILE A 109 14.56 -4.99 5.51
C ILE A 109 14.24 -4.42 6.89
N GLY A 110 13.17 -3.63 7.02
CA GLY A 110 12.72 -3.05 8.29
C GLY A 110 12.38 -4.11 9.33
N ARG A 111 11.68 -5.19 8.94
CA ARG A 111 11.38 -6.34 9.80
C ARG A 111 12.66 -7.02 10.30
N ARG A 112 13.61 -7.29 9.42
CA ARG A 112 14.91 -7.91 9.80
C ARG A 112 15.75 -7.02 10.70
N ALA A 113 15.65 -5.71 10.53
CA ALA A 113 16.31 -4.72 11.38
C ALA A 113 15.58 -4.50 12.72
N GLY A 114 14.40 -5.07 12.93
CA GLY A 114 13.59 -4.87 14.13
C GLY A 114 12.90 -3.51 14.20
N HIS A 115 12.78 -2.81 13.07
CA HIS A 115 12.09 -1.51 12.96
C HIS A 115 10.61 -1.63 12.59
N ILE A 116 10.19 -2.80 12.11
CA ILE A 116 8.81 -3.09 11.71
C ILE A 116 8.42 -4.41 12.35
N GLU A 117 7.27 -4.43 13.02
CA GLU A 117 6.72 -5.63 13.65
C GLU A 117 6.10 -6.58 12.60
N SER A 118 5.74 -7.80 13.01
CA SER A 118 5.29 -8.81 12.05
C SER A 118 3.87 -8.55 11.55
N ASP A 119 3.01 -8.07 12.43
CA ASP A 119 1.64 -7.60 12.19
C ASP A 119 1.62 -6.35 11.29
N GLU A 120 2.45 -5.34 11.56
CA GLU A 120 2.59 -4.16 10.71
C GLU A 120 2.98 -4.53 9.27
N GLY A 121 3.94 -5.46 9.13
CA GLY A 121 4.35 -5.97 7.83
C GLY A 121 3.25 -6.76 7.11
N GLN A 122 2.39 -7.47 7.84
CA GLN A 122 1.23 -8.16 7.27
C GLN A 122 0.16 -7.17 6.79
N LEU A 123 -0.15 -6.13 7.58
CA LEU A 123 -1.09 -5.08 7.19
C LEU A 123 -0.68 -4.39 5.89
N ILE A 124 0.61 -4.05 5.75
CA ILE A 124 1.12 -3.47 4.50
C ILE A 124 0.97 -4.45 3.32
N HIS A 125 1.23 -5.74 3.55
CA HIS A 125 1.04 -6.73 2.49
C HIS A 125 -0.43 -6.89 2.09
N ARG A 126 -1.33 -6.95 3.07
CA ARG A 126 -2.78 -7.04 2.86
C ARG A 126 -3.34 -5.83 2.13
N ALA A 127 -2.82 -4.63 2.38
CA ALA A 127 -3.18 -3.43 1.62
C ALA A 127 -2.93 -3.58 0.12
N PHE A 128 -1.86 -4.27 -0.29
CA PHE A 128 -1.61 -4.58 -1.70
C PHE A 128 -2.59 -5.63 -2.24
N ILE A 129 -2.89 -6.68 -1.47
CA ILE A 129 -3.86 -7.72 -1.86
C ILE A 129 -5.26 -7.12 -2.05
N LEU A 130 -5.72 -6.32 -1.10
CA LEU A 130 -7.00 -5.60 -1.16
C LEU A 130 -7.12 -4.80 -2.46
N ASN A 131 -6.07 -4.06 -2.80
CA ASN A 131 -6.02 -3.26 -4.03
C ASN A 131 -6.12 -4.14 -5.30
N ASP A 132 -5.69 -5.39 -5.26
CA ASP A 132 -5.76 -6.29 -6.41
C ASP A 132 -7.07 -7.11 -6.47
N LYS A 133 -7.81 -7.22 -5.37
CA LYS A 133 -9.09 -7.94 -5.29
C LYS A 133 -10.26 -7.11 -5.80
N THR A 134 -11.23 -7.80 -6.39
CA THR A 134 -12.50 -7.24 -6.88
C THR A 134 -13.69 -7.69 -6.04
N ALA A 135 -14.84 -7.04 -6.22
CA ALA A 135 -16.09 -7.41 -5.58
C ALA A 135 -16.43 -8.90 -5.78
N GLY A 136 -16.18 -9.43 -6.98
CA GLY A 136 -16.41 -10.84 -7.29
C GLY A 136 -15.48 -11.81 -6.57
N ASP A 137 -14.30 -11.36 -6.14
CA ASP A 137 -13.32 -12.19 -5.42
C ASP A 137 -13.66 -12.31 -3.93
N ILE A 138 -14.36 -11.32 -3.36
CA ILE A 138 -14.64 -11.21 -1.92
C ILE A 138 -16.12 -11.37 -1.57
N MET A 139 -17.01 -11.41 -2.55
CA MET A 139 -18.45 -11.54 -2.30
C MET A 139 -18.81 -12.89 -1.69
N THR A 140 -19.87 -12.88 -0.86
CA THR A 140 -20.63 -14.09 -0.56
C THR A 140 -21.36 -14.56 -1.83
N PRO A 141 -21.08 -15.77 -2.35
CA PRO A 141 -21.69 -16.27 -3.58
C PRO A 141 -23.20 -16.47 -3.43
N LEU A 142 -23.97 -16.26 -4.51
CA LEU A 142 -25.44 -16.34 -4.48
C LEU A 142 -26.01 -17.62 -3.86
N LYS A 143 -25.34 -18.75 -4.06
CA LYS A 143 -25.76 -20.06 -3.53
C LYS A 143 -25.72 -20.15 -1.99
N ASP A 144 -24.92 -19.30 -1.35
CA ASP A 144 -24.68 -19.29 0.10
C ASP A 144 -25.48 -18.15 0.77
N ILE A 145 -26.25 -17.40 -0.02
CA ILE A 145 -27.07 -16.28 0.45
C ILE A 145 -28.43 -16.78 0.93
N ILE A 146 -28.76 -16.46 2.18
CA ILE A 146 -30.10 -16.66 2.76
C ILE A 146 -30.87 -15.35 2.68
N GLY A 147 -32.13 -15.40 2.22
CA GLY A 147 -32.98 -14.23 2.11
C GLY A 147 -34.47 -14.56 2.15
N VAL A 148 -35.28 -13.52 1.98
CA VAL A 148 -36.75 -13.59 2.00
C VAL A 148 -37.33 -13.23 0.63
N ASN A 149 -38.52 -13.72 0.29
CA ASN A 149 -39.18 -13.41 -0.98
C ASN A 149 -40.18 -12.27 -0.82
N THR A 150 -40.45 -11.51 -1.88
CA THR A 150 -41.44 -10.41 -1.88
C THR A 150 -42.85 -10.83 -1.46
N GLU A 151 -43.20 -12.09 -1.70
CA GLU A 151 -44.51 -12.67 -1.38
C GLU A 151 -44.64 -13.14 0.08
N ASP A 152 -43.53 -13.23 0.82
CA ASP A 152 -43.56 -13.61 2.23
C ASP A 152 -44.24 -12.51 3.06
N THR A 153 -45.02 -12.92 4.06
CA THR A 153 -45.51 -11.99 5.10
C THR A 153 -44.39 -11.65 6.08
N ILE A 154 -44.53 -10.53 6.82
CA ILE A 154 -43.58 -10.13 7.87
C ILE A 154 -43.42 -11.24 8.92
N GLY A 155 -44.49 -11.97 9.25
CA GLY A 155 -44.43 -13.12 10.17
C GLY A 155 -43.65 -14.32 9.63
N GLU A 156 -43.80 -14.64 8.35
CA GLU A 156 -43.04 -15.72 7.69
C GLU A 156 -41.57 -15.33 7.53
N ALA A 157 -41.29 -14.07 7.17
CA ALA A 157 -39.95 -13.54 7.16
C ALA A 157 -39.30 -13.71 8.53
N TRP A 158 -39.96 -13.32 9.63
CA TRP A 158 -39.44 -13.53 10.98
C TRP A 158 -39.02 -14.97 11.28
N GLN A 159 -39.84 -15.96 10.89
CA GLN A 159 -39.50 -17.37 11.10
C GLN A 159 -38.23 -17.80 10.36
N LYS A 160 -37.94 -17.19 9.20
CA LYS A 160 -36.71 -17.46 8.44
C LYS A 160 -35.50 -16.74 9.05
N VAL A 161 -35.70 -15.57 9.66
CA VAL A 161 -34.60 -14.69 10.07
C VAL A 161 -34.25 -14.74 11.55
N ASP A 162 -35.15 -15.21 12.41
CA ASP A 162 -34.97 -15.21 13.87
C ASP A 162 -33.73 -16.02 14.29
N HIS A 163 -33.53 -17.17 13.65
CA HIS A 163 -32.42 -18.09 13.94
C HIS A 163 -31.11 -17.75 13.25
N GLU A 164 -31.13 -16.80 12.31
CA GLU A 164 -29.93 -16.40 11.56
C GLU A 164 -29.17 -15.29 12.30
N ALA A 165 -27.84 -15.33 12.22
CA ALA A 165 -26.95 -14.32 12.81
C ALA A 165 -26.99 -12.98 12.03
N TYR A 166 -27.43 -13.01 10.77
CA TYR A 166 -27.37 -11.86 9.88
C TYR A 166 -28.36 -10.75 10.27
N SER A 167 -27.85 -9.51 10.35
CA SER A 167 -28.66 -8.32 10.64
C SER A 167 -29.46 -7.82 9.43
N ARG A 168 -28.99 -8.10 8.21
CA ARG A 168 -29.55 -7.64 6.95
C ARG A 168 -29.70 -8.81 5.99
N MET A 169 -30.86 -8.92 5.38
CA MET A 169 -31.16 -10.02 4.45
C MET A 169 -31.70 -9.48 3.14
N PRO A 170 -31.26 -10.04 2.01
CA PRO A 170 -31.76 -9.65 0.70
C PRO A 170 -33.24 -10.04 0.53
N LEU A 171 -33.95 -9.19 -0.19
CA LEU A 171 -35.30 -9.43 -0.65
C LEU A 171 -35.26 -9.90 -2.10
N PHE A 172 -35.58 -11.17 -2.32
CA PHE A 172 -35.68 -11.76 -3.65
C PHE A 172 -37.02 -11.41 -4.30
N GLY A 173 -36.94 -10.98 -5.56
CA GLY A 173 -38.10 -10.71 -6.40
C GLY A 173 -38.64 -11.96 -7.07
N SER A 174 -38.82 -11.91 -8.39
CA SER A 174 -39.40 -13.02 -9.17
C SER A 174 -38.42 -14.15 -9.48
N SER A 175 -37.13 -13.92 -9.27
CA SER A 175 -36.04 -14.85 -9.59
C SER A 175 -34.99 -14.80 -8.49
N VAL A 176 -34.30 -15.94 -8.26
CA VAL A 176 -33.15 -15.99 -7.34
C VAL A 176 -32.00 -15.08 -7.79
N HIS A 177 -31.94 -14.71 -9.07
CA HIS A 177 -30.95 -13.77 -9.60
C HIS A 177 -31.38 -12.29 -9.49
N ASP A 178 -32.54 -12.03 -8.90
CA ASP A 178 -33.16 -10.72 -8.80
C ASP A 178 -33.35 -10.33 -7.33
N ILE A 179 -32.36 -9.62 -6.78
CA ILE A 179 -32.45 -9.01 -5.45
C ILE A 179 -32.98 -7.58 -5.63
N VAL A 180 -34.19 -7.33 -5.16
CA VAL A 180 -34.91 -6.07 -5.35
C VAL A 180 -34.78 -5.10 -4.18
N GLY A 181 -34.22 -5.56 -3.06
CA GLY A 181 -34.07 -4.77 -1.85
C GLY A 181 -33.39 -5.55 -0.72
N MET A 182 -33.45 -4.99 0.47
CA MET A 182 -33.01 -5.65 1.70
C MET A 182 -33.96 -5.37 2.86
N ILE A 183 -33.95 -6.28 3.83
CA ILE A 183 -34.73 -6.21 5.06
C ILE A 183 -33.76 -6.23 6.23
N ILE A 184 -33.98 -5.34 7.20
CA ILE A 184 -33.22 -5.31 8.45
C ILE A 184 -34.00 -6.08 9.51
N LYS A 185 -33.35 -7.02 10.22
CA LYS A 185 -33.99 -7.86 11.25
C LYS A 185 -34.73 -7.04 12.31
N GLN A 186 -34.18 -5.88 12.68
CA GLN A 186 -34.81 -4.93 13.61
C GLN A 186 -36.13 -4.36 13.08
N ASP A 187 -36.22 -4.04 11.79
CA ASP A 187 -37.46 -3.51 11.17
C ASP A 187 -38.56 -4.57 11.16
N VAL A 188 -38.21 -5.85 10.95
CA VAL A 188 -39.14 -6.99 11.04
C VAL A 188 -39.71 -7.09 12.46
N LEU A 189 -38.84 -7.07 13.47
CA LEU A 189 -39.24 -7.16 14.87
C LEU A 189 -40.13 -5.99 15.28
N GLN A 190 -39.81 -4.77 14.83
CA GLN A 190 -40.64 -3.59 15.08
C GLN A 190 -42.04 -3.76 14.47
N ALA A 191 -42.13 -4.18 13.20
CA ALA A 191 -43.41 -4.37 12.53
C ALA A 191 -44.27 -5.47 13.20
N LEU A 192 -43.64 -6.53 13.71
CA LEU A 192 -44.33 -7.55 14.51
C LEU A 192 -44.90 -6.99 15.82
N SER A 193 -44.12 -6.15 16.52
CA SER A 193 -44.59 -5.47 17.74
C SER A 193 -45.79 -4.55 17.46
N GLU A 194 -45.86 -3.97 16.26
CA GLU A 194 -46.98 -3.14 15.79
C GLU A 194 -48.19 -3.97 15.29
N LYS A 195 -48.14 -5.31 15.42
CA LYS A 195 -49.16 -6.26 14.93
C LYS A 195 -49.35 -6.26 13.42
N ARG A 196 -48.30 -5.91 12.66
CA ARG A 196 -48.28 -5.87 11.19
C ARG A 196 -47.81 -7.19 10.56
N GLY A 197 -47.79 -8.29 11.32
CA GLY A 197 -47.23 -9.57 10.87
C GLY A 197 -47.88 -10.18 9.62
N GLY A 198 -49.13 -9.81 9.30
CA GLY A 198 -49.83 -10.25 8.09
C GLY A 198 -49.61 -9.35 6.88
N GLU A 199 -48.88 -8.24 7.02
CA GLU A 199 -48.52 -7.40 5.88
C GLU A 199 -47.38 -8.06 5.06
N PRO A 200 -47.28 -7.75 3.76
CA PRO A 200 -46.18 -8.24 2.94
C PRO A 200 -44.85 -7.66 3.41
N VAL A 201 -43.79 -8.47 3.39
CA VAL A 201 -42.45 -8.07 3.82
C VAL A 201 -41.88 -6.91 2.98
N SER A 202 -42.34 -6.79 1.73
CA SER A 202 -42.00 -5.67 0.84
C SER A 202 -42.37 -4.29 1.41
N SER A 203 -43.33 -4.22 2.34
CA SER A 203 -43.75 -2.96 2.99
C SER A 203 -42.69 -2.35 3.92
N ILE A 204 -41.69 -3.13 4.34
CA ILE A 204 -40.56 -2.70 5.19
C ILE A 204 -39.22 -2.84 4.44
N SER A 205 -39.26 -3.05 3.12
CA SER A 205 -38.08 -3.13 2.27
C SER A 205 -37.33 -1.82 2.20
N ARG A 206 -36.00 -1.90 2.22
CA ARG A 206 -35.09 -0.79 1.92
C ARG A 206 -34.37 -1.07 0.61
N ASP A 207 -34.04 0.01 -0.10
CA ASP A 207 -33.25 -0.08 -1.32
C ASP A 207 -31.86 -0.66 -1.00
N ILE A 208 -31.37 -1.53 -1.90
CA ILE A 208 -30.01 -2.05 -1.87
C ILE A 208 -29.26 -1.58 -3.10
N LEU A 209 -28.00 -1.18 -2.91
CA LEU A 209 -27.17 -0.72 -4.01
C LEU A 209 -26.55 -1.90 -4.75
N THR A 210 -26.35 -1.73 -6.06
CA THR A 210 -25.72 -2.72 -6.91
C THR A 210 -24.34 -2.27 -7.37
N VAL A 211 -23.37 -3.17 -7.32
CA VAL A 211 -22.01 -3.00 -7.84
C VAL A 211 -21.68 -4.06 -8.88
N ARG A 212 -20.71 -3.77 -9.74
CA ARG A 212 -20.22 -4.74 -10.73
C ARG A 212 -19.20 -5.69 -10.09
N ALA A 213 -19.19 -6.95 -10.51
CA ALA A 213 -18.23 -7.95 -10.03
C ALA A 213 -16.76 -7.53 -10.19
N ASN A 214 -16.43 -6.75 -11.21
CA ASN A 214 -15.06 -6.27 -11.46
C ASN A 214 -14.69 -4.96 -10.74
N MET A 215 -15.58 -4.39 -9.92
CA MET A 215 -15.26 -3.20 -9.12
C MET A 215 -14.19 -3.56 -8.09
N ARG A 216 -13.15 -2.73 -7.95
CA ARG A 216 -12.03 -3.00 -7.04
C ARG A 216 -12.42 -2.78 -5.58
N SER A 217 -11.78 -3.52 -4.68
CA SER A 217 -12.12 -3.46 -3.25
C SER A 217 -11.84 -2.09 -2.62
N ASP A 218 -10.80 -1.38 -3.06
CA ASP A 218 -10.52 0.00 -2.64
C ASP A 218 -11.62 0.98 -3.06
N GLU A 219 -12.21 0.78 -4.24
CA GLU A 219 -13.38 1.53 -4.70
C GLU A 219 -14.64 1.18 -3.89
N LEU A 220 -14.82 -0.09 -3.48
CA LEU A 220 -15.93 -0.51 -2.62
C LEU A 220 -15.88 0.17 -1.24
N ILE A 221 -14.69 0.27 -0.61
CA ILE A 221 -14.54 1.00 0.67
C ILE A 221 -15.01 2.45 0.51
N ALA A 222 -14.57 3.11 -0.56
CA ALA A 222 -14.95 4.50 -0.83
C ALA A 222 -16.47 4.62 -1.04
N LEU A 223 -17.06 3.72 -1.81
CA LEU A 223 -18.51 3.68 -2.07
C LEU A 223 -19.31 3.49 -0.77
N PHE A 224 -18.94 2.52 0.06
CA PHE A 224 -19.59 2.24 1.33
C PHE A 224 -19.53 3.43 2.28
N ARG A 225 -18.36 4.06 2.39
CA ARG A 225 -18.18 5.28 3.19
C ARG A 225 -19.00 6.45 2.68
N ASP A 226 -18.95 6.72 1.38
CA ASP A 226 -19.56 7.92 0.79
C ASP A 226 -21.10 7.83 0.74
N LYS A 227 -21.63 6.61 0.60
CA LYS A 227 -23.08 6.35 0.63
C LYS A 227 -23.61 6.00 2.02
N ASN A 228 -22.73 5.81 3.00
CA ASN A 228 -23.06 5.35 4.34
C ASN A 228 -23.90 4.05 4.33
N ILE A 229 -23.51 3.11 3.48
CA ILE A 229 -24.13 1.78 3.35
C ILE A 229 -23.09 0.70 3.67
N HIS A 230 -23.57 -0.47 4.07
CA HIS A 230 -22.71 -1.55 4.59
C HIS A 230 -22.84 -2.85 3.78
N GLN A 231 -23.67 -2.85 2.73
CA GLN A 231 -23.97 -4.02 1.92
C GLN A 231 -24.36 -3.59 0.50
N ALA A 232 -23.92 -4.36 -0.49
CA ALA A 232 -24.29 -4.18 -1.88
C ALA A 232 -24.49 -5.53 -2.58
N VAL A 233 -25.37 -5.54 -3.59
CA VAL A 233 -25.55 -6.66 -4.51
C VAL A 233 -24.44 -6.63 -5.56
N VAL A 234 -23.78 -7.75 -5.76
CA VAL A 234 -22.77 -7.91 -6.82
C VAL A 234 -23.45 -8.50 -8.05
N GLN A 235 -23.31 -7.81 -9.18
CA GLN A 235 -23.84 -8.23 -10.47
C GLN A 235 -22.75 -8.48 -11.50
N ASP A 236 -23.00 -9.48 -12.34
CA ASP A 236 -22.27 -9.78 -13.56
C ASP A 236 -23.27 -9.97 -14.70
N ASP A 237 -23.09 -9.25 -15.81
CA ASP A 237 -24.02 -9.22 -16.95
C ASP A 237 -25.51 -9.09 -16.54
N ASP A 238 -25.81 -8.10 -15.69
CA ASP A 238 -27.15 -7.80 -15.14
C ASP A 238 -27.80 -8.92 -14.31
N LYS A 239 -27.04 -9.93 -13.91
CA LYS A 239 -27.50 -10.99 -12.99
C LYS A 239 -26.82 -10.87 -11.65
N THR A 240 -27.59 -11.06 -10.59
CA THR A 240 -27.02 -11.18 -9.24
C THR A 240 -26.15 -12.43 -9.16
N VAL A 241 -24.90 -12.24 -8.76
CA VAL A 241 -23.92 -13.31 -8.55
C VAL A 241 -23.52 -13.45 -7.08
N GLY A 242 -23.74 -12.41 -6.26
CA GLY A 242 -23.44 -12.44 -4.83
C GLY A 242 -23.83 -11.17 -4.09
N LEU A 243 -23.43 -11.10 -2.83
CA LEU A 243 -23.51 -9.91 -1.96
C LEU A 243 -22.12 -9.61 -1.41
N VAL A 244 -21.80 -8.34 -1.23
CA VAL A 244 -20.57 -7.92 -0.56
C VAL A 244 -20.92 -6.92 0.54
N THR A 245 -20.28 -7.08 1.69
CA THR A 245 -20.43 -6.21 2.86
C THR A 245 -19.21 -5.33 3.05
N LEU A 246 -19.34 -4.30 3.89
CA LEU A 246 -18.17 -3.54 4.33
C LEU A 246 -17.21 -4.41 5.16
N GLU A 247 -17.74 -5.37 5.91
CA GLU A 247 -16.95 -6.30 6.72
C GLU A 247 -16.03 -7.15 5.84
N ASP A 248 -16.54 -7.76 4.76
CA ASP A 248 -15.76 -8.57 3.81
C ASP A 248 -14.56 -7.79 3.24
N VAL A 249 -14.77 -6.50 2.94
CA VAL A 249 -13.72 -5.65 2.38
C VAL A 249 -12.68 -5.28 3.44
N LEU A 250 -13.09 -5.10 4.70
CA LEU A 250 -12.18 -4.78 5.79
C LEU A 250 -11.36 -6.00 6.22
N GLU A 251 -11.96 -7.18 6.19
CA GLU A 251 -11.32 -8.46 6.49
C GLU A 251 -10.11 -8.72 5.58
N GLU A 252 -10.19 -8.35 4.31
CA GLU A 252 -9.04 -8.42 3.39
C GLU A 252 -7.84 -7.57 3.82
N LEU A 253 -8.10 -6.48 4.55
CA LEU A 253 -7.07 -5.59 5.08
C LEU A 253 -6.57 -6.02 6.45
N VAL A 254 -7.48 -6.36 7.36
CA VAL A 254 -7.17 -6.60 8.78
C VAL A 254 -6.99 -8.08 9.13
N GLY A 255 -7.37 -8.98 8.22
CA GLY A 255 -7.48 -10.43 8.47
C GLY A 255 -8.85 -10.79 9.02
N GLU A 256 -9.05 -12.09 9.27
CA GLU A 256 -10.30 -12.63 9.83
C GLU A 256 -10.74 -11.82 11.04
N ILE A 257 -11.98 -11.32 10.98
CA ILE A 257 -12.61 -10.63 12.10
C ILE A 257 -13.53 -11.67 12.74
N GLU A 258 -13.08 -12.30 13.83
CA GLU A 258 -13.93 -13.23 14.59
C GLU A 258 -15.17 -12.48 15.10
N ASP A 259 -16.35 -12.89 14.65
CA ASP A 259 -17.62 -12.37 15.15
C ASP A 259 -17.96 -13.04 16.50
N GLU A 260 -18.70 -12.33 17.37
CA GLU A 260 -19.15 -12.87 18.65
C GLU A 260 -20.06 -14.11 18.48
N THR A 261 -20.64 -14.29 17.30
CA THR A 261 -21.48 -15.44 16.93
C THR A 261 -20.74 -16.58 16.22
N ASP A 262 -19.47 -16.40 15.86
CA ASP A 262 -18.70 -17.45 15.21
C ASP A 262 -18.37 -18.53 16.25
N VAL A 263 -18.73 -19.78 15.93
CA VAL A 263 -18.48 -20.92 16.80
C VAL A 263 -17.03 -21.33 16.59
N GLU A 264 -16.21 -21.28 17.65
CA GLU A 264 -14.85 -21.85 17.65
C GLU A 264 -14.90 -23.32 17.19
N ASP A 265 -14.29 -23.63 16.03
CA ASP A 265 -14.03 -24.99 15.56
C ASP A 265 -12.83 -25.64 16.28
#